data_AF-A0A2A4R5Q7-F1
#
_entry.id   AF-A0A2A4R5Q7-F1
#
_cell.length_a   1.000
_cell.length_b   1.000
_cell.length_c   1.000
_cell.angle_alpha   90.00
_cell.angle_beta   90.00
_cell.angle_gamma   90.00
#
_symmetry.space_group_name_H-M   'P 1'
#
loop_
_entity.id
_entity.type
_entity.pdbx_description
1 polymer ?
#
loop_
_entity_poly.entity_id
_entity_poly.type
_entity_poly.pdbx_seq_one_letter_code
_entity_poly.pdbx_strand_id
1 'polypeptide(L)'
;MKNLKLIGFSVLILCMISCNKNEEIIQGEFEFITQYSATITIGGVVGIMERTFETGEIYSGKDNGEKTITIRIAEHTERNDDCPNSWCYQEFLEVPREFLKLEE
;
A
#
# COMPACT_ATOMS: atom_id res chain seq x y z
N MET A 1 -13.46 46.31 -26.05
CA MET A 1 -13.76 44.88 -25.76
C MET A 1 -12.73 43.90 -26.34
N LYS A 2 -11.46 44.29 -26.61
CA LYS A 2 -10.42 43.35 -27.12
C LYS A 2 -9.55 42.76 -26.00
N ASN A 3 -9.37 43.51 -24.90
CA ASN A 3 -8.44 43.14 -23.83
C ASN A 3 -9.03 42.15 -22.80
N LEU A 4 -10.37 42.05 -22.70
CA LEU A 4 -11.04 41.13 -21.77
C LEU A 4 -10.94 39.67 -22.22
N LYS A 5 -10.85 39.42 -23.53
CA LYS A 5 -10.68 38.07 -24.11
C LYS A 5 -9.28 37.51 -23.88
N LEU A 6 -8.26 38.38 -23.83
CA LEU A 6 -6.87 37.96 -23.66
C LEU A 6 -6.59 37.50 -22.23
N ILE A 7 -7.16 38.20 -21.24
CA ILE A 7 -6.99 37.91 -19.80
C ILE A 7 -7.66 36.57 -19.44
N GLY A 8 -8.84 36.29 -19.99
CA GLY A 8 -9.53 35.01 -19.77
C GLY A 8 -8.75 33.80 -20.30
N PHE A 9 -7.99 33.98 -21.39
CA PHE A 9 -7.17 32.92 -21.97
C PHE A 9 -5.92 32.63 -21.12
N SER A 10 -5.34 33.66 -20.48
CA SER A 10 -4.18 33.51 -19.59
C SER A 10 -4.51 32.78 -18.28
N VAL A 11 -5.72 32.94 -17.74
CA VAL A 11 -6.16 32.24 -16.52
C VAL A 11 -6.36 30.74 -16.78
N LEU A 12 -6.78 30.34 -17.99
CA LEU A 12 -7.02 28.94 -18.34
C LEU A 12 -5.72 28.10 -18.40
N ILE A 13 -4.60 28.73 -18.76
CA ILE A 13 -3.30 28.04 -18.91
C ILE A 13 -2.66 27.74 -17.54
N LEU A 14 -2.90 28.59 -16.53
CA LEU A 14 -2.39 28.39 -15.17
C LEU A 14 -3.06 27.22 -14.42
N CYS A 15 -4.25 26.79 -14.85
CA CYS A 15 -4.95 25.64 -14.25
C CYS A 15 -4.43 24.28 -14.72
N MET A 16 -3.54 24.22 -15.73
CA MET A 16 -3.04 22.97 -16.31
C MET A 16 -1.70 22.53 -15.72
N ILE A 17 -1.15 23.25 -14.75
CA ILE A 17 0.01 22.80 -13.96
C ILE A 17 -0.50 21.80 -12.90
N SER A 18 -1.13 20.72 -13.36
CA SER A 18 -1.32 19.53 -12.53
C SER A 18 0.06 19.08 -12.10
N CYS A 19 0.32 19.21 -10.80
CA CYS A 19 1.50 18.73 -10.13
C CYS A 19 1.50 17.20 -10.25
N ASN A 20 2.10 16.69 -11.33
CA ASN A 20 2.35 15.27 -11.49
C ASN A 20 3.53 14.97 -10.56
N LYS A 21 3.23 14.65 -9.30
CA LYS A 21 4.24 14.11 -8.40
C LYS A 21 4.64 12.77 -9.00
N ASN A 22 5.85 12.70 -9.54
CA ASN A 22 6.48 11.43 -9.81
C ASN A 22 6.69 10.78 -8.44
N GLU A 23 5.71 10.02 -7.98
CA GLU A 23 5.84 9.24 -6.76
C GLU A 23 6.78 8.07 -7.08
N GLU A 24 7.95 8.09 -6.47
CA GLU A 24 8.95 7.04 -6.60
C GLU A 24 8.43 5.79 -5.89
N ILE A 25 8.26 4.70 -6.63
CA ILE A 25 7.82 3.42 -6.07
C ILE A 25 9.01 2.78 -5.37
N ILE A 26 8.94 2.65 -4.05
CA ILE A 26 9.96 2.00 -3.22
C ILE A 26 9.54 0.54 -3.02
N GLN A 27 10.44 -0.40 -3.30
CA GLN A 27 10.26 -1.83 -3.02
C GLN A 27 11.34 -2.27 -2.03
N GLY A 28 10.97 -3.10 -1.06
CA GLY A 28 11.90 -3.55 -0.03
C GLY A 28 11.21 -4.31 1.10
N GLU A 29 11.95 -4.49 2.19
CA GLU A 29 11.44 -5.06 3.43
C GLU A 29 10.93 -3.95 4.34
N PHE A 30 9.80 -4.19 4.99
CA PHE A 30 9.17 -3.24 5.90
C PHE A 30 8.99 -3.87 7.27
N GLU A 31 9.50 -3.19 8.30
CA GLU A 31 9.37 -3.59 9.70
C GLU A 31 8.20 -2.86 10.37
N PHE A 32 7.37 -3.60 11.11
CA PHE A 32 6.37 -3.03 12.01
C PHE A 32 7.02 -2.30 13.18
N ILE A 33 6.84 -0.98 13.27
CA ILE A 33 7.36 -0.16 14.38
C ILE A 33 6.41 -0.07 15.57
N THR A 34 5.15 -0.45 15.38
CA THR A 34 4.11 -0.55 16.40
C THR A 34 3.18 -1.70 16.07
N GLN A 35 2.56 -2.30 17.09
CA GLN A 35 1.56 -3.34 16.90
C GLN A 35 0.42 -2.86 16.00
N TYR A 36 0.01 -3.71 15.07
CA TYR A 36 -1.10 -3.45 14.15
C TYR A 36 -1.98 -4.68 14.09
N SER A 37 -3.29 -4.53 14.31
CA SER A 37 -4.24 -5.65 14.17
C SER A 37 -5.09 -5.43 12.93
N ALA A 38 -5.17 -6.46 12.10
CA ALA A 38 -5.99 -6.43 10.90
C ALA A 38 -6.75 -7.74 10.74
N THR A 39 -7.92 -7.63 10.12
CA THR A 39 -8.67 -8.79 9.68
C THR A 39 -8.08 -9.31 8.38
N ILE A 40 -7.64 -10.57 8.39
CA ILE A 40 -7.07 -11.25 7.22
C ILE A 40 -7.90 -12.48 6.84
N THR A 41 -7.81 -12.85 5.56
CA THR A 41 -8.50 -14.02 5.02
C THR A 41 -7.53 -15.21 4.93
N ILE A 42 -7.90 -16.32 5.56
CA ILE A 42 -7.16 -17.60 5.52
C ILE A 42 -8.09 -18.72 5.05
N GLY A 43 -7.59 -19.59 4.18
CA GLY A 43 -8.38 -20.67 3.56
C GLY A 43 -9.42 -20.18 2.54
N GLY A 44 -9.28 -18.96 2.00
CA GLY A 44 -10.25 -18.35 1.09
C GLY A 44 -11.56 -18.01 1.80
N VAL A 45 -12.63 -18.78 1.59
CA VAL A 45 -13.96 -18.50 2.18
C VAL A 45 -14.10 -19.04 3.62
N VAL A 46 -13.15 -19.86 4.08
CA VAL A 46 -13.33 -20.69 5.29
C VAL A 46 -12.99 -19.95 6.60
N GLY A 47 -12.19 -18.89 6.59
CA GLY A 47 -11.84 -18.19 7.83
C GLY A 47 -11.40 -16.75 7.63
N ILE A 48 -12.24 -15.82 8.09
CA ILE A 48 -11.82 -14.46 8.43
C ILE A 48 -11.26 -14.53 9.85
N MET A 49 -10.02 -14.09 10.06
CA MET A 49 -9.44 -13.98 11.40
C MET A 49 -8.79 -12.64 11.63
N GLU A 50 -8.79 -12.19 12.88
CA GLU A 50 -7.96 -11.07 13.30
C GLU A 50 -6.54 -11.57 13.54
N ARG A 51 -5.57 -10.91 12.91
CA ARG A 51 -4.14 -11.11 13.12
C ARG A 51 -3.55 -9.83 13.68
N THR A 52 -2.82 -9.97 14.79
CA THR A 52 -1.96 -8.92 15.32
C THR A 52 -0.55 -9.13 14.78
N PHE A 53 -0.01 -8.10 14.13
CA PHE A 53 1.36 -7.99 13.69
C PHE A 53 2.16 -7.32 14.81
N GLU A 54 3.18 -8.00 15.29
CA GLU A 54 4.00 -7.53 16.41
C GLU A 54 5.07 -6.53 15.94
N THR A 55 5.50 -5.64 16.84
CA THR A 55 6.65 -4.77 16.58
C THR A 55 7.89 -5.61 16.29
N GLY A 56 8.62 -5.28 15.22
CA GLY A 56 9.80 -6.02 14.76
C GLY A 56 9.50 -7.10 13.72
N GLU A 57 8.24 -7.39 13.39
CA GLU A 57 7.94 -8.28 12.26
C GLU A 57 8.28 -7.58 10.93
N ILE A 58 8.92 -8.33 10.03
CA ILE A 58 9.41 -7.83 8.73
C ILE A 58 8.67 -8.56 7.61
N TYR A 59 8.23 -7.80 6.60
CA TYR A 59 7.56 -8.32 5.41
C TYR A 59 8.05 -7.62 4.15
N SER A 60 8.11 -8.33 3.03
CA SER A 60 8.34 -7.68 1.73
C SER A 60 7.14 -6.82 1.34
N GLY A 61 7.39 -5.71 0.65
CA GLY A 61 6.32 -4.80 0.27
C GLY A 61 6.70 -3.75 -0.76
N LYS A 62 5.74 -2.87 -1.05
CA LYS A 62 5.90 -1.69 -1.90
C LYS A 62 5.24 -0.46 -1.28
N ASP A 63 5.94 0.66 -1.33
CA ASP A 63 5.41 1.99 -1.00
C ASP A 63 5.31 2.80 -2.29
N ASN A 64 4.08 3.18 -2.66
CA ASN A 64 3.81 4.01 -3.83
C ASN A 64 3.72 5.50 -3.49
N GLY A 65 4.08 5.92 -2.28
CA GLY A 65 3.93 7.30 -1.79
C GLY A 65 2.55 7.60 -1.18
N GLU A 66 1.66 6.62 -1.16
CA GLU A 66 0.28 6.75 -0.68
C GLU A 66 0.16 6.79 0.87
N LYS A 67 -1.07 6.75 1.38
CA LYS A 67 -1.34 6.70 2.83
C LYS A 67 -0.97 5.34 3.44
N THR A 68 -0.91 4.32 2.62
CA THR A 68 -0.72 2.92 2.99
C THR A 68 0.44 2.32 2.21
N ILE A 69 1.13 1.38 2.84
CA ILE A 69 2.15 0.53 2.23
C ILE A 69 1.53 -0.85 2.02
N THR A 70 1.76 -1.46 0.86
CA THR A 70 1.29 -2.82 0.59
C THR A 70 2.38 -3.82 0.99
N ILE A 71 2.11 -4.65 1.99
CA ILE A 71 3.01 -5.74 2.41
C ILE A 71 2.48 -7.11 1.95
N ARG A 72 3.38 -8.06 1.73
CA ARG A 72 3.07 -9.44 1.35
C ARG A 72 3.07 -10.33 2.59
N ILE A 73 1.90 -10.72 3.06
CA ILE A 73 1.72 -11.46 4.32
C ILE A 73 1.76 -12.99 4.16
N ALA A 74 1.68 -13.48 2.93
CA ALA A 74 1.66 -14.91 2.63
C ALA A 74 3.02 -15.50 2.22
N GLU A 75 4.10 -14.71 2.26
CA GLU A 75 5.44 -15.17 1.86
C GLU A 75 6.09 -16.13 2.88
N HIS A 76 5.56 -16.19 4.10
CA HIS A 76 6.14 -16.98 5.19
C HIS A 76 5.25 -18.18 5.56
N THR A 77 5.50 -19.37 4.98
CA THR A 77 5.52 -20.70 5.63
C THR A 77 5.15 -21.87 4.68
N GLU A 78 5.67 -23.06 4.98
CA GLU A 78 5.22 -24.38 4.45
C GLU A 78 3.69 -24.57 4.55
N ARG A 79 3.03 -23.85 5.46
CA ARG A 79 1.58 -23.89 5.67
C ARG A 79 0.79 -23.31 4.49
N ASN A 80 1.42 -22.49 3.64
CA ASN A 80 0.83 -21.98 2.41
C ASN A 80 1.08 -22.90 1.20
N ASP A 81 1.98 -23.89 1.30
CA ASP A 81 2.30 -24.83 0.21
C ASP A 81 1.16 -25.84 -0.04
N ASP A 82 0.35 -26.13 0.98
CA ASP A 82 -0.83 -27.01 0.88
C ASP A 82 -2.07 -26.32 0.27
N CYS A 83 -1.96 -25.06 -0.15
CA CYS A 83 -3.06 -24.33 -0.78
C CYS A 83 -3.06 -24.56 -2.30
N PRO A 84 -4.07 -25.23 -2.86
CA PRO A 84 -4.06 -25.63 -4.27
C PRO A 84 -4.25 -24.46 -5.26
N ASN A 85 -4.70 -23.28 -4.79
CA ASN A 85 -5.11 -22.17 -5.65
C ASN A 85 -4.78 -20.80 -5.00
N SER A 86 -4.42 -19.76 -5.75
CA SER A 86 -4.10 -18.41 -5.21
C SER A 86 -5.22 -17.70 -4.43
N TRP A 87 -6.42 -18.30 -4.31
CA TRP A 87 -7.55 -17.75 -3.54
C TRP A 87 -7.64 -18.28 -2.11
N CYS A 88 -6.83 -19.26 -1.69
CA CYS A 88 -6.92 -19.75 -0.31
C CYS A 88 -6.23 -18.88 0.74
N TYR A 89 -5.64 -17.74 0.40
CA TYR A 89 -5.17 -16.79 1.42
C TYR A 89 -5.12 -15.38 0.87
N GLN A 90 -5.17 -14.41 1.77
CA GLN A 90 -4.85 -13.03 1.44
C GLN A 90 -3.34 -12.91 1.26
N GLU A 91 -2.89 -12.64 0.03
CA GLU A 91 -1.46 -12.49 -0.27
C GLU A 91 -0.91 -11.14 0.21
N PHE A 92 -1.71 -10.08 0.09
CA PHE A 92 -1.30 -8.70 0.35
C PHE A 92 -2.18 -8.03 1.40
N LEU A 93 -1.57 -7.15 2.19
CA LEU A 93 -2.26 -6.31 3.15
C LEU A 93 -1.81 -4.85 2.95
N GLU A 94 -2.80 -3.94 2.89
CA GLU A 94 -2.53 -2.51 2.96
C GLU A 94 -2.46 -2.10 4.43
N VAL A 95 -1.33 -1.53 4.82
CA VAL A 95 -1.04 -1.11 6.19
C VAL A 95 -0.79 0.40 6.19
N PRO A 96 -1.40 1.18 7.10
CA PRO A 96 -1.11 2.60 7.19
C PRO A 96 0.38 2.83 7.46
N ARG A 97 0.98 3.76 6.72
CA ARG A 97 2.44 3.90 6.69
C ARG A 97 3.04 4.27 8.05
N GLU A 98 2.26 4.85 8.95
CA GLU A 98 2.67 5.16 10.32
C GLU A 98 2.99 3.92 11.17
N PHE A 99 2.58 2.71 10.75
CA PHE A 99 2.90 1.46 11.44
C PHE A 99 4.16 0.77 10.92
N LEU A 100 4.76 1.26 9.82
CA LEU A 100 5.86 0.58 9.13
C LEU A 100 7.05 1.52 8.90
N LYS A 101 8.26 0.94 8.90
CA LYS A 101 9.48 1.58 8.37
C LYS A 101 10.11 0.69 7.31
N LEU A 102 10.75 1.29 6.31
CA LEU A 102 11.63 0.56 5.39
C LEU A 102 12.84 0.06 6.19
N GLU A 103 13.14 -1.23 6.08
CA GLU A 103 14.35 -1.85 6.63
C GLU A 103 15.45 -1.81 5.56
N GLU A 104 16.66 -1.40 5.96
CA GLU A 104 17.83 -1.22 5.07
C GLU A 104 18.63 -2.51 4.83
#